data_AF-A0A357L0M6-F1
#
_entry.id   AF-A0A357L0M6-F1
#
_cell.length_a   1.000
_cell.length_b   1.000
_cell.length_c   1.000
_cell.angle_alpha   90.00
_cell.angle_beta   90.00
_cell.angle_gamma   90.00
#
_symmetry.space_group_name_H-M   'P 1'
#
loop_
_entity.id
_entity.type
_entity.pdbx_description
1 polymer ?
#
loop_
_entity_poly.entity_id
_entity_poly.type
_entity_poly.pdbx_seq_one_letter_code
_entity_poly.pdbx_strand_id
1 'polypeptide(L)'
;MAAKQKQGEPKDVTPKIDTILKGDTVAELKKLPAGFADLVFADPPYNLQLGGDLTRPDNSRVDGVDDAWDQFGSFADYDAFTKA
;
A
#
# COMPACT_ATOMS: atom_id res chain seq x y z
N MET A 1 -2.64 46.69 -7.65
CA MET A 1 -3.64 45.78 -7.06
C MET A 1 -3.51 44.44 -7.75
N ALA A 2 -2.90 43.44 -7.11
CA ALA A 2 -2.75 42.11 -7.69
C ALA A 2 -4.07 41.34 -7.51
N ALA A 3 -4.63 40.85 -8.60
CA ALA A 3 -5.81 40.00 -8.58
C ALA A 3 -5.49 38.73 -7.79
N LYS A 4 -6.17 38.53 -6.65
CA LYS A 4 -6.21 37.24 -5.96
C LYS A 4 -6.82 36.23 -6.93
N GLN A 5 -6.03 35.26 -7.36
CA GLN A 5 -6.54 34.06 -8.02
C GLN A 5 -7.58 33.43 -7.09
N LYS A 6 -8.82 33.30 -7.57
CA LYS A 6 -9.85 32.53 -6.89
C LYS A 6 -9.35 31.09 -6.82
N GLN A 7 -9.12 30.58 -5.61
CA GLN A 7 -8.94 29.14 -5.39
C GLN A 7 -10.14 28.44 -6.06
N GLY A 8 -9.85 27.58 -7.02
CA GLY A 8 -10.86 26.83 -7.75
C GLY A 8 -11.75 26.06 -6.78
N GLU A 9 -13.03 25.96 -7.10
CA GLU A 9 -13.98 25.12 -6.36
C GLU A 9 -13.34 23.75 -6.06
N PRO A 10 -13.54 23.19 -4.86
CA PRO A 10 -13.08 21.85 -4.57
C PRO A 10 -13.75 20.90 -5.57
N LYS A 11 -12.95 20.32 -6.47
CA LYS A 11 -13.40 19.23 -7.32
C LYS A 11 -13.92 18.15 -6.38
N ASP A 12 -15.06 17.52 -6.72
CA ASP A 12 -15.54 16.38 -5.96
C ASP A 12 -14.48 15.26 -6.03
N VAL A 13 -13.73 15.12 -4.94
CA VAL A 13 -12.61 14.18 -4.79
C VAL A 13 -13.09 12.84 -4.25
N THR A 14 -14.39 12.69 -4.02
CA THR A 14 -14.98 11.48 -3.49
C THR A 14 -14.88 10.38 -4.55
N PRO A 15 -14.21 9.25 -4.27
CA PRO A 15 -14.17 8.14 -5.20
C PRO A 15 -15.59 7.60 -5.39
N LYS A 16 -15.91 7.20 -6.62
CA LYS A 16 -17.20 6.56 -6.92
C LYS A 16 -17.23 5.19 -6.25
N ILE A 17 -18.43 4.67 -6.02
CA ILE A 17 -18.61 3.27 -5.62
C ILE A 17 -17.93 2.36 -6.67
N ASP A 18 -17.37 1.24 -6.22
CA ASP A 18 -16.67 0.26 -7.05
C ASP A 18 -15.48 0.82 -7.85
N THR A 19 -14.69 1.72 -7.23
CA THR A 19 -13.50 2.30 -7.85
C THR A 19 -12.22 1.52 -7.49
N ILE A 20 -11.41 1.22 -8.50
CA ILE A 20 -10.04 0.70 -8.32
C ILE A 20 -9.05 1.84 -8.55
N LEU A 21 -8.24 2.16 -7.54
CA LEU A 21 -7.14 3.10 -7.63
C LEU A 21 -5.83 2.32 -7.77
N LYS A 22 -5.15 2.47 -8.91
CA LYS A 22 -3.86 1.81 -9.17
C LYS A 22 -2.72 2.79 -8.88
N GLY A 23 -1.89 2.48 -7.89
CA GLY A 23 -0.73 3.29 -7.52
C GLY A 23 -0.13 2.84 -6.19
N ASP A 24 0.81 3.64 -5.68
CA ASP A 24 1.29 3.51 -4.30
C ASP A 24 0.16 3.88 -3.33
N THR A 25 -0.11 3.00 -2.36
CA THR A 25 -1.27 3.13 -1.46
C THR A 25 -1.24 4.44 -0.68
N VAL A 26 -0.09 4.84 -0.14
CA VAL A 26 0.03 6.06 0.67
C VAL A 26 -0.17 7.31 -0.20
N ALA A 27 0.41 7.33 -1.41
CA ALA A 27 0.26 8.43 -2.35
C ALA A 27 -1.19 8.58 -2.86
N GLU A 28 -1.89 7.47 -3.14
CA GLU A 28 -3.29 7.52 -3.58
C GLU A 28 -4.23 7.93 -2.43
N LEU A 29 -4.06 7.36 -1.23
CA LEU A 29 -4.89 7.71 -0.07
C LEU A 29 -4.76 9.19 0.32
N LYS A 30 -3.57 9.80 0.17
CA LYS A 30 -3.35 11.25 0.41
C LYS A 30 -4.15 12.17 -0.51
N LYS A 31 -4.69 11.67 -1.64
CA LYS A 31 -5.52 12.44 -2.57
C LYS A 31 -7.00 12.40 -2.19
N LEU A 32 -7.41 11.46 -1.34
CA LEU A 32 -8.80 11.27 -0.95
C LEU A 32 -9.19 12.21 0.19
N PRO A 33 -10.47 12.60 0.30
CA PRO A 33 -10.93 13.46 1.38
C PRO A 33 -10.80 12.75 2.73
N ALA A 34 -10.54 13.50 3.81
CA ALA A 34 -10.50 12.94 5.14
C ALA A 34 -11.87 12.33 5.52
N GLY A 35 -11.86 11.16 6.16
CA GLY A 35 -13.09 10.46 6.57
C GLY A 35 -13.88 9.84 5.41
N PHE A 36 -13.27 9.63 4.24
CA PHE A 36 -13.97 9.06 3.07
C PHE A 36 -14.39 7.59 3.23
N ALA A 37 -13.81 6.86 4.19
CA ALA A 37 -14.04 5.43 4.38
C ALA A 37 -14.62 5.17 5.76
N ASP A 38 -15.70 4.38 5.81
CA ASP A 38 -16.30 3.89 7.06
C ASP A 38 -15.50 2.73 7.66
N LEU A 39 -14.87 1.93 6.81
CA LEU A 39 -14.10 0.75 7.19
C LEU A 39 -12.91 0.57 6.24
N VAL A 40 -11.77 0.17 6.80
CA VAL A 40 -10.57 -0.16 6.04
C VAL A 40 -10.19 -1.61 6.32
N PHE A 41 -9.99 -2.39 5.26
CA PHE A 41 -9.35 -3.69 5.32
C PHE A 41 -7.97 -3.58 4.67
N ALA A 42 -6.94 -4.02 5.38
CA ALA A 42 -5.56 -3.95 4.92
C ALA A 42 -4.87 -5.30 5.14
N ASP A 43 -4.23 -5.79 4.09
CA ASP A 43 -3.39 -6.98 4.10
C ASP A 43 -2.00 -6.56 3.59
N PRO A 44 -1.16 -5.93 4.43
CA PRO A 44 0.16 -5.46 4.02
C PRO A 44 1.12 -6.65 3.78
N PRO A 45 2.27 -6.44 3.12
CA PRO A 45 3.35 -7.43 3.11
C PRO A 45 3.72 -7.86 4.54
N TYR A 46 4.02 -9.14 4.76
CA TYR A 46 4.29 -9.69 6.10
C TYR A 46 5.77 -9.71 6.46
N ASN A 47 6.65 -9.46 5.49
CA ASN A 47 8.10 -9.55 5.65
C ASN A 47 8.50 -10.93 6.20
N LEU A 48 8.19 -11.99 5.45
CA LEU A 48 8.35 -13.38 5.90
C LEU A 48 9.80 -13.78 6.18
N GLN A 49 10.79 -13.04 5.65
CA GLN A 49 12.22 -13.27 5.86
C GLN A 49 12.64 -14.73 5.58
N LEU A 50 12.12 -15.30 4.48
CA LEU A 50 12.43 -16.68 4.11
C LEU A 50 13.92 -16.82 3.79
N GLY A 51 14.62 -17.69 4.52
CA GLY A 51 16.07 -17.86 4.43
C GLY A 51 16.57 -18.71 3.24
N GLY A 52 15.67 -19.28 2.44
CA GLY A 52 16.00 -20.14 1.29
C GLY A 52 14.85 -21.07 0.90
N ASP A 53 15.14 -22.00 -0.01
CA ASP A 53 14.15 -22.96 -0.50
C ASP A 53 13.71 -23.95 0.60
N LEU A 54 12.42 -24.29 0.57
CA LEU A 54 11.83 -25.32 1.40
C LEU A 54 11.42 -26.52 0.53
N THR A 55 11.69 -27.73 0.98
CA THR A 55 11.36 -28.97 0.27
C THR A 55 10.30 -29.76 1.03
N ARG A 56 9.33 -30.32 0.30
CA ARG A 56 8.34 -31.26 0.84
C ARG A 56 8.95 -32.65 1.07
N PRO A 57 8.31 -33.55 1.83
CA PRO A 57 8.80 -34.91 2.05
C PRO A 57 9.00 -35.75 0.77
N ASP A 58 8.27 -35.42 -0.30
CA ASP A 58 8.40 -36.05 -1.61
C ASP A 58 9.52 -35.45 -2.49
N ASN A 59 10.36 -34.59 -1.91
CA ASN A 59 11.43 -33.83 -2.56
C ASN A 59 10.97 -32.73 -3.54
N SER A 60 9.67 -32.40 -3.61
CA SER A 60 9.21 -31.26 -4.40
C SER A 60 9.49 -29.92 -3.71
N ARG A 61 9.82 -28.87 -4.49
CA ARG A 61 10.04 -27.51 -3.98
C ARG A 61 8.71 -26.89 -3.54
N VAL A 62 8.70 -26.24 -2.38
CA VAL A 62 7.60 -25.38 -1.93
C VAL A 62 7.67 -24.05 -2.68
N ASP A 63 6.54 -23.64 -3.25
CA ASP A 63 6.40 -22.32 -3.86
C ASP A 63 6.05 -21.32 -2.76
N GLY A 64 7.10 -20.76 -2.14
CA GLY A 64 6.98 -19.76 -1.09
C GLY A 64 6.72 -18.37 -1.67
N VAL A 65 6.32 -17.43 -0.82
CA VAL A 65 6.24 -16.02 -1.21
C VAL A 65 7.66 -15.47 -1.21
N ASP A 66 8.30 -15.46 -2.38
CA ASP A 66 9.64 -14.93 -2.61
C ASP A 66 9.65 -13.64 -3.44
N ASP A 67 8.47 -13.06 -3.68
CA ASP A 67 8.28 -11.80 -4.40
C ASP A 67 8.96 -10.60 -3.71
N ALA A 68 9.44 -9.65 -4.53
CA ALA A 68 10.12 -8.45 -4.05
C ALA A 68 9.25 -7.52 -3.18
N TRP A 69 7.92 -7.61 -3.29
CA TRP A 69 7.02 -6.79 -2.48
C TRP A 69 6.98 -7.21 -1.00
N ASP A 70 7.45 -8.42 -0.66
CA ASP A 70 7.56 -8.92 0.71
C ASP A 70 8.98 -8.87 1.28
N GLN A 71 9.91 -8.23 0.57
CA GLN A 71 11.33 -8.18 0.97
C GLN A 71 11.70 -6.83 1.55
N PHE A 72 12.22 -6.84 2.78
CA PHE A 72 12.70 -5.64 3.48
C PHE A 72 14.16 -5.83 3.90
N GLY A 73 14.94 -4.74 3.87
CA GLY A 73 16.37 -4.77 4.24
C GLY A 73 16.60 -5.01 5.72
N SER A 74 15.64 -4.62 6.57
CA SER A 74 15.70 -4.77 8.02
C SER A 74 14.30 -4.65 8.65
N PHE A 75 14.18 -5.03 9.93
CA PHE A 75 12.98 -4.72 10.72
C PHE A 75 12.71 -3.22 10.81
N ALA A 76 13.76 -2.38 10.84
CA ALA A 76 13.60 -0.93 10.88
C ALA A 76 13.00 -0.38 9.58
N ASP A 77 13.35 -0.95 8.42
CA ASP A 77 12.76 -0.57 7.14
C ASP A 77 11.29 -0.97 7.06
N TYR A 78 10.94 -2.16 7.57
CA TYR A 78 9.56 -2.62 7.65
C TYR A 78 8.72 -1.74 8.61
N ASP A 79 9.26 -1.40 9.78
CA ASP A 79 8.64 -0.45 10.71
C ASP A 79 8.42 0.93 10.08
N ALA A 80 9.40 1.42 9.31
CA ALA A 80 9.31 2.70 8.62
C ALA A 80 8.21 2.67 7.54
N PHE A 81 8.11 1.57 6.80
CA PHE A 81 7.05 1.33 5.82
C PHE A 81 5.66 1.30 6.48
N THR A 82 5.48 0.61 7.61
CA THR A 82 4.19 0.52 8.31
C THR A 82 3.73 1.86 8.91
N LYS A 83 4.67 2.76 9.25
CA LYS A 83 4.38 4.05 9.90
C LYS A 83 4.22 5.24 8.93
N ALA A 84 4.41 5.03 7.63
CA ALA A 84 4.48 6.07 6.60
C ALA A 84 3.14 6.75 6.23
#